data_AF-A0A960YPM1-F1
#
_entry.id   AF-A0A960YPM1-F1
#
_cell.length_a   1.000
_cell.length_b   1.000
_cell.length_c   1.000
_cell.angle_alpha   90.00
_cell.angle_beta   90.00
_cell.angle_gamma   90.00
#
_symmetry.space_group_name_H-M   'P 1'
#
loop_
_entity.id
_entity.type
_entity.pdbx_description
1 polymer ?
#
loop_
_entity_poly.entity_id
_entity_poly.type
_entity_poly.pdbx_seq_one_letter_code
_entity_poly.pdbx_strand_id
1 'polypeptide(L)'
;SMFLRWMVRKGYPDLGLYSHLDPAELTVPLDVHLSRIARNLGWSSRKGVDGSMAVEVSGALAEISAGDPLKYDFPLTRPGILGRCNGSFQKKVCPSCLLRTVCSQSTRTVAEKSKGTSLR
;
A
#
# COMPACT_ATOMS: atom_id res chain seq x y z
N SER A 1 13.06 -8.05 3.16
CA SER A 1 12.60 -9.46 3.14
C SER A 1 11.55 -9.66 4.21
N MET A 2 10.49 -10.44 3.96
CA MET A 2 9.42 -10.75 4.94
C MET A 2 9.94 -11.38 6.22
N PHE A 3 10.97 -12.22 6.10
CA PHE A 3 11.61 -12.84 7.26
C PHE A 3 12.14 -11.81 8.24
N LEU A 4 12.90 -10.82 7.76
CA LEU A 4 13.53 -9.81 8.62
C LEU A 4 12.48 -8.97 9.37
N ARG A 5 11.36 -8.67 8.71
CA ARG A 5 10.22 -8.03 9.35
C ARG A 5 9.76 -8.82 10.58
N TRP A 6 9.48 -10.11 10.43
CA TRP A 6 8.98 -10.96 11.53
C TRP A 6 9.99 -11.09 12.67
N MET A 7 11.28 -11.12 12.34
CA MET A 7 12.32 -11.25 13.35
C MET A 7 12.52 -9.96 14.16
N VAL A 8 12.41 -8.78 13.52
CA VAL A 8 12.72 -7.50 14.17
C VAL A 8 11.50 -6.86 14.85
N ARG A 9 10.34 -6.88 14.20
CA ARG A 9 9.12 -6.25 14.76
C ARG A 9 8.53 -7.09 15.88
N LYS A 10 7.89 -6.42 16.83
CA LYS A 10 7.18 -7.06 17.95
C LYS A 10 5.66 -7.01 17.75
N GLY A 11 4.99 -8.08 18.17
CA GLY A 11 3.53 -8.19 18.19
C GLY A 11 2.97 -8.98 17.01
N TYR A 12 1.89 -9.73 17.25
CA TYR A 12 1.32 -10.65 16.26
C TYR A 12 1.04 -9.95 14.90
N PRO A 13 1.48 -10.52 13.76
CA PRO A 13 2.08 -11.84 13.58
C PRO A 13 3.62 -11.90 13.68
N ASP A 14 4.27 -10.79 14.05
CA ASP A 14 5.73 -10.68 14.14
C ASP A 14 6.27 -11.27 15.47
N LEU A 15 7.44 -11.92 15.43
CA LEU A 15 8.03 -12.67 16.54
C LEU A 15 8.92 -11.80 17.45
N GLY A 16 9.62 -10.82 16.89
CA GLY A 16 10.44 -9.86 17.66
C GLY A 16 11.67 -10.46 18.35
N LEU A 17 12.26 -11.49 17.75
CA LEU A 17 13.43 -12.20 18.28
C LEU A 17 14.74 -11.42 18.12
N TYR A 18 14.81 -10.45 17.20
CA TYR A 18 15.99 -9.61 16.96
C TYR A 18 15.78 -8.22 17.55
N SER A 19 16.66 -7.83 18.47
CA SER A 19 16.59 -6.56 19.20
C SER A 19 17.63 -5.52 18.78
N HIS A 20 18.58 -5.88 17.91
CA HIS A 20 19.69 -5.02 17.49
C HIS A 20 19.40 -4.17 16.24
N LEU A 21 18.21 -4.31 15.65
CA LEU A 21 17.77 -3.55 14.47
C LEU A 21 16.47 -2.83 14.80
N ASP A 22 16.29 -1.62 14.28
CA ASP A 22 15.05 -0.87 14.43
C ASP A 22 14.11 -1.16 13.23
N PRO A 23 12.79 -1.35 13.45
CA PRO A 23 11.82 -1.45 12.36
C PRO A 23 11.88 -0.30 11.33
N ALA A 24 12.27 0.91 11.76
CA ALA A 24 12.44 2.09 10.92
C ALA A 24 13.57 1.94 9.89
N GLU A 25 14.56 1.10 10.16
CA GLU A 25 15.70 0.84 9.26
C GLU A 25 15.37 -0.19 8.18
N LEU A 26 14.23 -0.87 8.30
CA LEU A 26 13.86 -1.93 7.40
C LEU A 26 13.23 -1.39 6.12
N THR A 27 13.59 -2.01 5.00
CA THR A 27 12.87 -1.82 3.74
C THR A 27 11.65 -2.73 3.68
N VAL A 28 10.51 -2.17 3.25
CA VAL A 28 9.26 -2.91 3.13
C VAL A 28 9.44 -4.12 2.19
N PRO A 29 8.98 -5.31 2.59
CA PRO A 29 8.94 -6.46 1.68
C PRO A 29 7.84 -6.27 0.64
N LEU A 30 8.22 -5.84 -0.55
CA LEU A 30 7.29 -5.69 -1.67
C LEU A 30 6.78 -7.04 -2.18
N ASP A 31 5.47 -7.09 -2.44
CA ASP A 31 4.81 -8.14 -3.23
C ASP A 31 3.97 -7.54 -4.37
N VAL A 32 3.30 -8.40 -5.14
CA VAL A 32 2.44 -7.99 -6.28
C VAL A 32 1.20 -7.19 -5.85
N HIS A 33 0.73 -7.34 -4.61
CA HIS A 33 -0.45 -6.65 -4.10
C HIS A 33 -0.09 -5.27 -3.53
N LEU A 34 0.98 -5.19 -2.74
CA LEU A 34 1.50 -3.93 -2.21
C LEU A 34 2.00 -3.04 -3.34
N SER A 35 2.73 -3.59 -4.31
CA SER A 35 3.20 -2.83 -5.48
C SER A 35 2.03 -2.26 -6.30
N ARG A 36 0.92 -3.00 -6.43
CA ARG A 36 -0.29 -2.52 -7.09
C ARG A 36 -0.94 -1.37 -6.33
N ILE A 37 -1.05 -1.50 -5.01
CA ILE A 37 -1.65 -0.47 -4.16
C ILE A 37 -0.76 0.78 -4.10
N ALA A 38 0.55 0.61 -4.00
CA ALA A 38 1.51 1.72 -4.06
C ALA A 38 1.34 2.57 -5.32
N ARG A 39 1.17 1.94 -6.50
CA ARG A 39 0.87 2.67 -7.74
C ARG A 39 -0.47 3.39 -7.68
N ASN A 40 -1.50 2.74 -7.15
CA ASN A 40 -2.82 3.36 -7.01
C ASN A 40 -2.83 4.54 -6.04
N LEU A 41 -1.97 4.54 -5.03
CA LEU A 41 -1.79 5.62 -4.06
C LEU A 41 -0.77 6.68 -4.53
N GLY A 42 -0.12 6.49 -5.67
CA GLY A 42 0.85 7.43 -6.21
C GLY A 42 2.24 7.38 -5.56
N TRP A 43 2.53 6.36 -4.75
CA TRP A 43 3.83 6.20 -4.08
C TRP A 43 4.95 5.75 -5.03
N SER A 44 4.60 5.18 -6.18
CA SER A 44 5.56 4.82 -7.21
C SER A 44 4.90 4.80 -8.58
N SER A 45 5.60 5.29 -9.59
CA SER A 45 5.21 5.19 -11.01
C SER A 45 5.93 4.06 -11.74
N ARG A 46 6.78 3.30 -11.05
CA ARG A 46 7.63 2.27 -11.65
C ARG A 46 6.82 1.09 -12.18
N LYS A 47 7.21 0.61 -13.36
CA LYS A 47 6.65 -0.62 -13.96
C LYS A 47 7.21 -1.87 -13.31
N GLY A 48 8.53 -1.90 -13.06
CA GLY A 48 9.21 -2.99 -12.38
C GLY A 48 8.85 -3.06 -10.89
N VAL A 49 8.82 -4.28 -10.35
CA VAL A 49 8.79 -4.52 -8.90
C VAL A 49 10.22 -4.88 -8.50
N ASP A 50 11.00 -3.87 -8.15
CA ASP A 50 12.43 -3.96 -7.86
C ASP A 50 12.79 -3.31 -6.52
N GLY A 51 14.06 -3.39 -6.13
CA GLY A 51 14.55 -2.78 -4.90
C GLY A 51 14.34 -1.27 -4.84
N SER A 52 14.39 -0.58 -5.98
CA SER A 52 14.15 0.86 -6.03
C SER A 52 12.69 1.20 -5.70
N MET A 53 11.73 0.43 -6.23
CA MET A 53 10.33 0.54 -5.82
C MET A 53 10.18 0.29 -4.32
N ALA A 54 10.92 -0.67 -3.75
CA ALA A 54 10.84 -0.98 -2.33
C ALA A 54 11.28 0.21 -1.47
N VAL A 55 12.32 0.93 -1.90
CA VAL A 55 12.78 2.17 -1.26
C VAL A 55 11.74 3.28 -1.38
N GLU A 56 11.18 3.53 -2.57
CA GLU A 56 10.13 4.54 -2.78
C GLU A 56 8.92 4.29 -1.87
N VAL A 57 8.43 3.05 -1.82
CA VAL A 57 7.28 2.68 -0.99
C VAL A 57 7.63 2.75 0.50
N SER A 58 8.85 2.38 0.90
CA SER A 58 9.29 2.50 2.30
C SER A 58 9.35 3.97 2.73
N GLY A 59 9.83 4.86 1.87
CA GLY A 59 9.84 6.31 2.12
C GLY A 59 8.44 6.86 2.32
N ALA A 60 7.50 6.54 1.41
CA ALA A 60 6.11 6.96 1.53
C ALA A 60 5.44 6.44 2.82
N LEU A 61 5.74 5.21 3.24
CA LEU A 61 5.23 4.67 4.51
C LEU A 61 5.89 5.32 5.74
N ALA A 62 7.16 5.72 5.64
CA ALA A 62 7.88 6.42 6.70
C ALA A 62 7.34 7.84 6.92
N GLU A 63 6.84 8.50 5.88
CA GLU A 63 6.11 9.77 6.03
C GLU A 63 4.84 9.64 6.89
N ILE A 64 4.24 8.44 6.92
CA ILE A 64 3.03 8.16 7.72
C ILE A 64 3.42 7.66 9.13
N SER A 65 4.48 6.86 9.24
CA SER A 65 4.96 6.31 10.51
C SER A 65 6.47 6.08 10.48
N ALA A 66 7.24 7.12 10.78
CA ALA A 66 8.70 7.08 10.70
C ALA A 66 9.32 5.98 11.60
N GLY A 67 8.81 5.80 12.82
CA GLY A 67 9.33 4.79 13.74
C GLY A 67 8.94 3.35 13.39
N ASP A 68 7.99 3.16 12.47
CA ASP A 68 7.59 1.82 12.08
C ASP A 68 6.86 1.76 10.72
N PRO A 69 7.56 1.98 9.60
CA PRO A 69 6.95 2.05 8.27
C PRO A 69 6.32 0.71 7.84
N LEU A 70 6.90 -0.40 8.29
CA LEU A 70 6.49 -1.72 7.87
C LEU A 70 5.10 -2.12 8.37
N LYS A 71 4.50 -1.42 9.34
CA LYS A 71 3.24 -1.87 9.98
C LYS A 71 2.05 -1.91 9.03
N TYR A 72 2.18 -1.20 7.92
CA TYR A 72 1.13 -1.05 6.93
C TYR A 72 1.15 -2.10 5.82
N ASP A 73 2.25 -2.81 5.63
CA ASP A 73 2.39 -3.78 4.53
C ASP A 73 1.31 -4.89 4.57
N PHE A 74 1.02 -5.40 5.76
CA PHE A 74 0.07 -6.46 6.01
C PHE A 74 -1.36 -6.01 5.76
N PRO A 75 -1.90 -4.94 6.39
CA PRO A 75 -3.25 -4.49 6.10
C PRO A 75 -3.41 -4.02 4.66
N LEU A 76 -2.38 -3.41 4.05
CA LEU A 76 -2.47 -2.93 2.67
C LEU A 76 -2.50 -4.07 1.66
N THR A 77 -1.79 -5.18 1.87
CA THR A 77 -1.81 -6.31 0.92
C THR A 77 -3.13 -7.10 0.94
N ARG A 78 -3.85 -7.15 2.07
CA ARG A 78 -5.01 -8.04 2.25
C ARG A 78 -6.13 -7.86 1.22
N PRO A 79 -6.57 -6.65 0.86
CA PRO A 79 -7.60 -6.48 -0.17
C PRO A 79 -7.20 -7.11 -1.51
N GLY A 80 -5.92 -7.06 -1.86
CA GLY A 80 -5.39 -7.72 -3.06
C GLY A 80 -5.40 -9.24 -2.95
N ILE A 81 -4.91 -9.77 -1.83
CA ILE A 81 -4.84 -11.21 -1.55
C ILE A 81 -6.24 -11.84 -1.52
N LEU A 82 -7.21 -11.17 -0.91
CA LEU A 82 -8.60 -11.63 -0.81
C LEU A 82 -9.41 -11.41 -2.10
N GLY A 83 -8.78 -11.00 -3.20
CA GLY A 83 -9.43 -10.78 -4.48
C GLY A 83 -10.39 -9.58 -4.52
N ARG A 84 -10.37 -8.71 -3.51
CA ARG A 84 -11.24 -7.52 -3.44
C ARG A 84 -10.71 -6.35 -4.27
N CYS A 85 -9.38 -6.25 -4.42
CA CYS A 85 -8.72 -5.19 -5.17
C CYS A 85 -7.83 -5.74 -6.29
N ASN A 86 -8.25 -5.55 -7.54
CA ASN A 86 -7.48 -5.93 -8.73
C ASN A 86 -6.70 -4.76 -9.37
N GLY A 87 -6.72 -3.58 -8.75
CA GLY A 87 -5.98 -2.41 -9.24
C GLY A 87 -6.77 -1.46 -10.12
N SER A 88 -8.02 -1.78 -10.48
CA SER A 88 -8.94 -0.88 -11.18
C SER A 88 -10.16 -0.53 -10.32
N PHE A 89 -10.97 0.43 -10.76
CA PHE A 89 -12.19 0.80 -10.04
C PHE A 89 -13.19 -0.37 -10.01
N GLN A 90 -13.65 -0.70 -8.80
CA GLN A 90 -14.60 -1.77 -8.55
C GLN A 90 -15.88 -1.20 -7.94
N LYS A 91 -16.98 -1.20 -8.72
CA LYS A 91 -18.28 -0.63 -8.28
C LYS A 91 -18.80 -1.22 -6.97
N LYS A 92 -18.53 -2.50 -6.70
CA LYS A 92 -18.97 -3.20 -5.49
C LYS A 92 -18.04 -3.04 -4.28
N VAL A 93 -16.78 -2.66 -4.49
CA VAL A 93 -15.74 -2.67 -3.44
C VAL A 93 -15.22 -1.26 -3.13
N CYS A 94 -14.90 -0.46 -4.15
CA CYS A 94 -14.30 0.85 -3.98
C CYS A 94 -15.14 1.84 -3.14
N PRO A 95 -16.49 1.86 -3.22
CA PRO A 95 -17.29 2.77 -2.40
C PRO A 95 -17.11 2.60 -0.88
N SER A 96 -16.82 1.38 -0.42
CA SER A 96 -16.60 1.03 0.98
C SER A 96 -15.12 0.81 1.34
N CYS A 97 -14.21 1.08 0.41
CA CYS A 97 -12.78 0.93 0.63
C CYS A 97 -12.24 2.05 1.54
N LEU A 98 -11.47 1.68 2.57
CA LEU A 98 -10.86 2.66 3.50
C LEU A 98 -9.87 3.61 2.82
N LEU A 99 -9.31 3.21 1.67
CA LEU A 99 -8.38 4.03 0.89
C LEU A 99 -9.08 4.88 -0.18
N ARG A 100 -10.43 4.92 -0.21
CA ARG A 100 -11.21 5.53 -1.30
C ARG A 100 -10.82 6.98 -1.59
N THR A 101 -10.57 7.77 -0.55
CA THR A 101 -10.29 9.21 -0.67
C THR A 101 -8.89 9.51 -1.23
N VAL A 102 -7.96 8.56 -1.12
CA VAL A 102 -6.56 8.71 -1.54
C VAL A 102 -6.17 7.82 -2.72
N CYS A 103 -7.01 6.85 -3.08
CA CYS A 103 -6.76 5.95 -4.20
C CYS A 103 -7.18 6.57 -5.53
N SER A 104 -6.24 6.66 -6.47
CA SER A 104 -6.46 7.19 -7.82
C SER A 104 -7.58 6.50 -8.60
N GLN A 105 -7.84 5.22 -8.34
CA GLN A 105 -8.91 4.47 -9.02
C GLN A 105 -10.30 4.94 -8.60
N SER A 106 -10.46 5.40 -7.36
CA SER A 106 -11.74 5.86 -6.81
C SER A 106 -11.94 7.37 -6.85
N THR A 107 -10.86 8.16 -6.83
CA THR A 107 -10.95 9.62 -6.94
C THR A 107 -11.19 10.08 -8.37
N ARG A 108 -10.58 9.42 -9.37
CA ARG A 108 -10.77 9.74 -10.80
C ARG A 108 -12.23 9.59 -11.26
N THR A 109 -12.93 8.58 -10.76
CA THR A 109 -14.34 8.32 -11.12
C THR A 109 -15.32 9.36 -10.56
N VAL A 110 -14.95 10.12 -9.52
CA VAL A 110 -15.76 11.26 -9.04
C VAL A 110 -15.55 12.47 -9.95
N ALA A 111 -14.31 12.73 -10.37
CA ALA A 111 -13.96 13.84 -11.25
C ALA A 111 -14.49 13.69 -12.69
N GLU A 112 -14.64 12.46 -13.20
CA GLU A 112 -15.21 12.21 -14.52
C GLU A 112 -16.75 12.28 -14.53
N LYS A 113 -17.41 12.04 -13.38
CA LYS A 113 -18.88 12.16 -13.26
C LYS A 113 -19.39 13.59 -13.16
N SER A 114 -18.59 14.56 -12.73
CA SER A 114 -19.00 15.97 -12.67
C SER A 114 -18.95 16.69 -14.02
N LYS A 115 -18.30 16.12 -15.05
CA LYS A 115 -18.24 16.67 -16.41
C LYS A 115 -19.34 16.14 -17.35
N GLY A 116 -20.23 15.27 -16.87
CA GLY A 116 -21.27 14.61 -17.68
C GLY A 116 -22.71 15.11 -17.48
N THR A 117 -22.93 16.25 -16.82
CA THR A 117 -24.27 16.83 -16.63
C THR A 117 -24.35 18.29 -17.11
N SER A 118 -23.88 18.52 -18.33
CA SER A 118 -24.24 19.69 -19.11
C SER A 118 -24.31 19.26 -20.57
N LEU A 119 -25.54 18.96 -21.01
CA LEU A 119 -26.06 19.05 -22.39
C LEU A 119 -27.44 18.34 -22.40
N ARG A 120 -28.45 19.09 -21.95
CA ARG A 120 -29.77 19.15 -22.58
C ARG A 120 -30.07 20.62 -22.83
#